data_AF-A0A972UHA4-F1
#
_entry.id   AF-A0A972UHA4-F1
#
_cell.length_a   1.000
_cell.length_b   1.000
_cell.length_c   1.000
_cell.angle_alpha   90.00
_cell.angle_beta   90.00
_cell.angle_gamma   90.00
#
_symmetry.space_group_name_H-M   'P 1'
#
loop_
_entity.id
_entity.type
_entity.pdbx_description
1 polymer ?
#
loop_
_entity_poly.entity_id
_entity_poly.type
_entity_poly.pdbx_seq_one_letter_code
_entity_poly.pdbx_strand_id
1 'polypeptide(L)' 'MTMDDLDAEISYLMEQLEGEPGDSHEIFFRLHQILETFRAEGMPVPENLEKMEQALDRQFKKDAGK' A
#
# COMPACT_ATOMS: atom_id res chain seq x y z
N MET A 1 12.17 -2.99 13.72
CA MET A 1 10.76 -2.56 13.67
C MET A 1 9.90 -3.75 14.04
N THR A 2 8.85 -3.53 14.82
CA THR A 2 7.89 -4.60 15.10
C THR A 2 6.85 -4.65 13.97
N MET A 3 6.13 -5.76 13.87
CA MET A 3 4.98 -5.85 12.95
C MET A 3 3.92 -4.77 13.25
N ASP A 4 3.82 -4.37 14.53
CA ASP A 4 2.92 -3.31 15.03
C ASP A 4 3.32 -1.91 14.53
N ASP A 5 4.62 -1.58 14.53
CA ASP A 5 5.12 -0.30 13.97
C ASP A 5 4.78 -0.17 12.48
N LEU A 6 4.87 -1.28 11.75
CA LEU A 6 4.57 -1.34 10.33
C LEU A 6 3.08 -1.22 10.04
N ASP A 7 2.23 -1.81 10.87
CA ASP A 7 0.78 -1.68 10.76
C ASP A 7 0.33 -0.23 11.01
N ALA A 8 0.96 0.45 11.98
CA ALA A 8 0.73 1.87 12.25
C ALA A 8 1.21 2.77 11.10
N GLU A 9 2.41 2.53 10.56
CA GLU A 9 2.94 3.28 9.41
C GLU A 9 2.04 3.12 8.17
N ILE A 10 1.49 1.93 7.95
CA ILE A 10 0.61 1.68 6.81
C ILE A 10 -0.81 2.22 7.03
N SER A 11 -1.33 2.14 8.26
CA SER A 11 -2.59 2.80 8.62
C SER A 11 -2.49 4.32 8.43
N TYR A 12 -1.35 4.91 8.76
CA TYR A 12 -1.07 6.32 8.53
C TYR A 12 -0.98 6.67 7.04
N LEU A 13 -0.40 5.78 6.22
CA LEU A 13 -0.41 5.91 4.75
C LEU A 13 -1.84 5.82 4.19
N MET A 14 -2.70 5.00 4.79
CA MET A 14 -4.12 4.87 4.42
C MET A 14 -4.94 6.13 4.71
N GLU A 15 -4.76 6.75 5.87
CA GLU A 15 -5.46 8.00 6.18
C GLU A 15 -5.08 9.12 5.19
N GLN A 16 -3.84 9.11 4.68
CA GLN A 16 -3.39 10.06 3.67
C GLN A 16 -3.97 9.77 2.28
N LEU A 17 -4.27 8.51 1.95
CA LEU A 17 -4.93 8.11 0.70
C LEU A 17 -6.36 8.66 0.58
N GLU A 18 -7.06 8.89 1.70
CA GLU A 18 -8.39 9.52 1.68
C GLU A 18 -8.36 11.03 1.36
N GLY A 19 -7.17 11.63 1.28
CA GLY A 19 -6.97 13.05 0.99
C GLY A 19 -7.15 13.41 -0.48
N GLU A 20 -6.07 13.35 -1.27
CA GLU A 20 -6.07 13.75 -2.68
C GLU A 20 -5.64 12.61 -3.62
N PRO A 21 -6.28 12.49 -4.81
CA PRO A 21 -5.94 11.46 -5.79
C PRO A 21 -4.50 11.57 -6.34
N GLY A 22 -3.85 12.74 -6.22
CA GLY A 22 -2.46 12.94 -6.61
C GLY A 22 -1.47 12.18 -5.72
N ASP A 23 -1.72 12.17 -4.40
CA ASP A 23 -0.90 11.44 -3.43
C ASP A 23 -1.10 9.93 -3.50
N SER A 24 -2.24 9.49 -4.04
CA SER A 24 -2.60 8.07 -4.03
C SER A 24 -1.59 7.18 -4.77
N HIS A 25 -1.02 7.67 -5.89
CA HIS A 25 0.03 6.95 -6.62
C HIS A 25 1.32 6.82 -5.82
N GLU A 26 1.74 7.88 -5.13
CA GLU A 26 2.96 7.87 -4.32
C GLU A 26 2.80 6.92 -3.12
N ILE A 27 1.65 6.95 -2.47
CA ILE A 27 1.35 6.05 -1.35
C ILE A 27 1.29 4.59 -1.81
N PHE A 28 0.66 4.31 -2.96
CA PHE A 28 0.66 2.97 -3.51
C PHE A 28 2.06 2.46 -3.84
N PHE A 29 2.89 3.29 -4.44
CA PHE A 29 4.27 2.91 -4.75
C PHE A 29 5.05 2.59 -3.48
N ARG A 30 4.87 3.40 -2.43
CA ARG A 30 5.50 3.19 -1.12
C ARG A 30 5.00 1.92 -0.43
N LEU A 31 3.68 1.68 -0.44
CA LEU A 31 3.07 0.44 0.06
C LEU A 31 3.62 -0.78 -0.69
N HIS A 32 3.64 -0.75 -2.02
CA HIS A 32 4.12 -1.84 -2.85
C HIS A 32 5.58 -2.18 -2.53
N GLN A 33 6.45 -1.17 -2.38
CA GLN A 33 7.86 -1.36 -2.01
C GLN A 33 8.04 -1.99 -0.62
N ILE A 34 7.20 -1.60 0.35
CA ILE A 34 7.19 -2.23 1.67
C ILE A 34 6.80 -3.71 1.53
N LEU A 35 5.69 -4.02 0.85
CA LEU A 35 5.23 -5.40 0.67
C LEU A 35 6.23 -6.26 -0.12
N GLU A 36 6.88 -5.70 -1.14
CA GLU A 36 7.96 -6.37 -1.87
C GLU A 36 9.15 -6.68 -0.97
N THR A 37 9.54 -5.76 -0.09
CA THR A 37 10.61 -6.00 0.88
C THR A 37 10.26 -7.16 1.81
N PHE A 38 9.02 -7.23 2.30
CA PHE A 38 8.56 -8.37 3.11
C PHE A 38 8.63 -9.69 2.34
N ARG A 39 8.11 -9.71 1.09
CA ARG A 39 8.18 -10.88 0.22
C ARG A 39 9.63 -11.30 -0.04
N ALA A 40 10.54 -10.34 -0.25
CA ALA A 40 11.96 -10.57 -0.49
C ALA A 40 12.70 -11.10 0.75
N GLU A 41 12.36 -10.61 1.93
CA GLU A 41 12.90 -11.10 3.20
C GLU A 41 12.25 -12.42 3.66
N GLY A 42 11.28 -12.95 2.91
CA GLY A 42 10.54 -14.17 3.26
C GLY A 42 9.59 -13.98 4.45
N MET A 43 9.27 -12.74 4.78
CA MET A 43 8.32 -12.39 5.82
C MET A 43 6.87 -12.52 5.32
N PRO A 44 5.95 -13.00 6.17
CA PRO A 44 4.54 -13.10 5.80
C PRO A 44 3.95 -11.70 5.61
N VAL A 45 3.40 -11.46 4.42
CA VAL A 45 2.65 -10.24 4.14
C VAL A 45 1.24 -10.36 4.74
N PRO A 46 0.79 -9.36 5.53
CA PRO A 46 -0.59 -9.33 6.02
C PRO A 46 -1.61 -9.29 4.88
N GLU A 47 -2.63 -10.14 4.95
CA GLU A 47 -3.67 -10.27 3.91
C GLU A 47 -4.45 -8.95 3.70
N ASN A 48 -4.66 -8.17 4.77
CA ASN A 48 -5.31 -6.86 4.69
C ASN A 48 -4.55 -5.90 3.75
N LEU A 49 -3.22 -5.93 3.79
CA LEU A 49 -2.36 -5.04 2.99
C LEU A 49 -2.29 -5.48 1.54
N GLU A 50 -2.21 -6.79 1.29
CA GLU A 50 -2.26 -7.34 -0.06
C GLU A 50 -3.59 -7.00 -0.75
N LYS A 51 -4.72 -7.11 -0.04
CA LYS A 51 -6.04 -6.73 -0.57
C LYS A 51 -6.10 -5.25 -0.95
N MET A 52 -5.46 -4.40 -0.14
CA MET A 52 -5.43 -2.96 -0.32
C MET A 52 -4.54 -2.55 -1.49
N GLU A 53 -3.34 -3.13 -1.62
CA GLU A 53 -2.47 -2.99 -2.80
C GLU A 53 -3.24 -3.32 -4.08
N GLN A 54 -3.93 -4.46 -4.11
CA GLN A 54 -4.74 -4.86 -5.26
C GLN A 54 -5.96 -3.96 -5.51
N ALA A 55 -6.52 -3.32 -4.49
CA ALA A 55 -7.64 -2.39 -4.65
C ALA A 55 -7.16 -1.08 -5.32
N LEU A 56 -6.03 -0.56 -4.85
CA LEU A 56 -5.38 0.63 -5.38
C LEU A 56 -4.86 0.41 -6.81
N ASP A 57 -4.17 -0.70 -7.09
CA ASP A 57 -3.74 -1.07 -8.45
C ASP A 57 -4.92 -1.12 -9.44
N ARG A 58 -6.05 -1.68 -9.01
CA ARG A 58 -7.29 -1.70 -9.81
C ARG A 58 -7.88 -0.32 -10.02
N GLN A 59 -7.76 0.58 -9.03
CA GLN A 59 -8.23 1.94 -9.15
C GLN A 59 -7.36 2.74 -10.13
N PHE A 60 -6.04 2.63 -10.04
CA PHE A 60 -5.12 3.31 -10.96
C PHE A 60 -5.20 2.77 -12.38
N LYS A 61 -5.34 1.46 -12.58
CA LYS A 61 -5.55 0.88 -13.92
C LYS A 61 -6.84 1.38 -14.57
N LYS A 62 -7.87 1.68 -13.78
CA LYS A 62 -9.12 2.30 -14.27
C LYS A 62 -8.94 3.77 -14.60
N ASP A 63 -8.13 4.49 -13.83
CA ASP A 63 -7.90 5.93 -14.02
C ASP A 63 -6.97 6.20 -15.21
N ALA A 64 -5.88 5.43 -15.35
CA ALA A 64 -4.90 5.54 -16.45
C ALA A 64 -5.44 5.11 -17.83
N GLY A 65 -6.62 4.49 -17.89
CA GLY A 65 -7.26 4.00 -19.11
C GLY A 65 -8.32 4.93 -19.71
N LYS A 66 -8.51 6.14 -19.16
CA LYS A 66 -9.47 7.14 -19.65
C LYS A 66 -8.79 8.29 -20.37
#